data_AF-D3SB35-F1
#
_entry.id   AF-D3SB35-F1
#
_cell.length_a   1.000
_cell.length_b   1.000
_cell.length_c   1.000
_cell.angle_alpha   90.00
_cell.angle_beta   90.00
_cell.angle_gamma   90.00
#
_symmetry.space_group_name_H-M   'P 1'
#
loop_
_entity.id
_entity.type
_entity.pdbx_description
1 polymer ?
#
loop_
_entity_poly.entity_id
_entity_poly.type
_entity_poly.pdbx_seq_one_letter_code
_entity_poly.pdbx_strand_id
1 'polypeptide(L)'
;MSDFLLDLRGLGDHAHTRAYYTLRELQPGQVFDVWLDQEPQLLMDAVSLQLRHAIHWQVQENGPPLWKLRVQRREDVAPVDLVDLLQRDHLRIDRLFASALHKVNAGDLEGAAPDFQAYVEGLRRHVHVENELIVPTLEVARGAGSQDPVTIMLREHDEILEQTALLEHEFQEGVEEAWMVAPFFALISGALAKHESREEQNVFPNWGRRLRHEPDLAAELLEKARQQLGAGATTPGQ
;
A
#
# COMPACT_ATOMS: atom_id res chain seq x y z
N MET A 1 -25.96 4.32 0.16
CA MET A 1 -26.45 5.68 0.44
C MET A 1 -25.30 6.40 1.12
N SER A 2 -25.08 7.70 0.85
CA SER A 2 -24.05 8.46 1.54
C SER A 2 -24.46 8.76 2.97
N ASP A 3 -23.48 8.78 3.86
CA ASP A 3 -23.71 9.12 5.27
C ASP A 3 -23.72 10.64 5.45
N PHE A 4 -22.92 11.35 4.66
CA PHE A 4 -22.75 12.80 4.75
C PHE A 4 -22.63 13.47 3.38
N LEU A 5 -23.13 14.70 3.29
CA LEU A 5 -22.94 15.59 2.15
C LEU A 5 -22.01 16.75 2.53
N LEU A 6 -20.91 16.88 1.80
CA LEU A 6 -20.01 18.02 1.86
C LEU A 6 -20.20 18.90 0.62
N ASP A 7 -20.97 19.97 0.78
CA ASP A 7 -21.17 20.97 -0.27
C ASP A 7 -20.03 22.01 -0.24
N LEU A 8 -19.23 22.05 -1.30
CA LEU A 8 -18.09 22.98 -1.46
C LEU A 8 -18.37 24.09 -2.47
N ARG A 9 -19.58 24.14 -3.05
CA ARG A 9 -19.93 25.14 -4.06
C ARG A 9 -19.88 26.55 -3.50
N GLY A 10 -19.44 27.51 -4.30
CA GLY A 10 -19.34 28.91 -3.93
C GLY A 10 -18.29 29.25 -2.87
N LEU A 11 -17.48 28.28 -2.42
CA LEU A 11 -16.47 28.51 -1.39
C LEU A 11 -15.14 29.07 -1.92
N GLY A 12 -14.92 29.06 -3.24
CA GLY A 12 -13.67 29.52 -3.85
C GLY A 12 -12.44 28.87 -3.19
N ASP A 13 -11.47 29.69 -2.79
CA ASP A 13 -10.21 29.24 -2.17
C ASP A 13 -10.39 28.50 -0.84
N HIS A 14 -11.55 28.66 -0.17
CA HIS A 14 -11.84 27.96 1.10
C HIS A 14 -12.28 26.50 0.91
N ALA A 15 -12.61 26.09 -0.32
CA ALA A 15 -13.08 24.73 -0.61
C ALA A 15 -12.05 23.67 -0.19
N HIS A 16 -10.76 23.92 -0.48
CA HIS A 16 -9.66 23.03 -0.12
C HIS A 16 -9.56 22.82 1.39
N THR A 17 -9.47 23.91 2.17
CA THR A 17 -9.36 23.84 3.64
C THR A 17 -10.55 23.11 4.25
N ARG A 18 -11.77 23.42 3.78
CA ARG A 18 -12.98 22.75 4.27
C ARG A 18 -12.98 21.26 3.93
N ALA A 19 -12.57 20.90 2.72
CA ALA A 19 -12.44 19.50 2.30
C ALA A 19 -11.46 18.74 3.18
N TYR A 20 -10.24 19.26 3.38
CA TYR A 20 -9.23 18.62 4.23
C TYR A 20 -9.73 18.37 5.67
N TYR A 21 -10.21 19.42 6.35
CA TYR A 21 -10.65 19.30 7.74
C TYR A 21 -11.89 18.42 7.92
N THR A 22 -12.73 18.30 6.89
CA THR A 22 -13.91 17.43 6.94
C THR A 22 -13.55 15.98 6.65
N LEU A 23 -12.79 15.73 5.58
CA LEU A 23 -12.47 14.39 5.10
C LEU A 23 -11.42 13.68 5.96
N ARG A 24 -10.62 14.41 6.74
CA ARG A 24 -9.72 13.77 7.73
C ARG A 24 -10.47 13.04 8.85
N GLU A 25 -11.74 13.36 9.08
CA GLU A 25 -12.58 12.76 10.13
C GLU A 25 -13.33 11.50 9.62
N LEU A 26 -13.14 11.11 8.35
CA LEU A 26 -13.79 9.98 7.72
C LEU A 26 -13.43 8.66 8.42
N GLN A 27 -14.45 7.97 8.95
CA GLN A 27 -14.30 6.71 9.68
C GLN A 27 -14.43 5.48 8.75
N PRO A 28 -13.97 4.28 9.17
CA PRO A 28 -14.18 3.05 8.40
C PRO A 28 -15.66 2.86 8.02
N GLY A 29 -15.90 2.48 6.77
CA GLY A 29 -17.22 2.19 6.22
C GLY A 29 -18.06 3.43 5.89
N GLN A 30 -17.59 4.64 6.22
CA GLN A 30 -18.33 5.86 5.91
C GLN A 30 -18.16 6.31 4.46
N VAL A 31 -19.22 6.92 3.94
CA VAL A 31 -19.27 7.47 2.58
C VAL A 31 -19.70 8.92 2.60
N PHE A 32 -18.84 9.80 2.06
CA PHE A 32 -19.14 11.22 1.93
C PHE A 32 -19.40 11.53 0.46
N ASP A 33 -20.54 12.15 0.14
CA ASP A 33 -20.72 12.78 -1.16
C ASP A 33 -20.16 14.21 -1.10
N VAL A 34 -19.38 14.60 -2.11
CA VAL A 34 -18.76 15.93 -2.19
C VAL A 34 -19.22 16.62 -3.46
N TRP A 35 -19.72 17.85 -3.34
CA TRP A 35 -20.25 18.62 -4.47
C TRP A 35 -19.39 19.85 -4.74
N LEU A 36 -19.04 20.07 -6.02
CA LEU A 36 -18.26 21.22 -6.47
C LEU A 36 -18.90 21.87 -7.69
N ASP A 37 -18.72 23.18 -7.83
CA ASP A 37 -19.12 23.98 -9.00
C ASP A 37 -17.95 24.25 -9.95
N GLN A 38 -16.77 23.70 -9.65
CA GLN A 38 -15.53 23.83 -10.41
C GLN A 38 -14.86 22.46 -10.62
N GLU A 39 -13.95 22.38 -11.58
CA GLU A 39 -13.20 21.16 -11.87
C GLU A 39 -12.40 20.68 -10.63
N PRO A 40 -12.58 19.43 -10.18
CA PRO A 40 -12.13 19.01 -8.85
C PRO A 40 -10.69 18.53 -8.79
N GLN A 41 -10.00 18.33 -9.92
CA GLN A 41 -8.73 17.60 -9.99
C GLN A 41 -7.66 18.16 -9.04
N LEU A 42 -7.43 19.48 -9.07
CA LEU A 42 -6.43 20.12 -8.20
C LEU A 42 -6.78 19.99 -6.71
N LEU A 43 -8.06 20.09 -6.37
CA LEU A 43 -8.52 19.91 -4.99
C LEU A 43 -8.34 18.46 -4.54
N MET A 44 -8.71 17.49 -5.38
CA MET A 44 -8.57 16.07 -5.11
C MET A 44 -7.11 15.70 -4.88
N ASP A 45 -6.19 16.16 -5.73
CA ASP A 45 -4.76 15.87 -5.61
C ASP A 45 -4.18 16.48 -4.33
N ALA A 46 -4.48 17.76 -4.06
CA ALA A 46 -3.97 18.45 -2.87
C ALA A 46 -4.48 17.81 -1.57
N VAL A 47 -5.77 17.53 -1.48
CA VAL A 47 -6.36 16.90 -0.28
C VAL A 47 -5.86 15.46 -0.13
N SER A 48 -5.74 14.69 -1.22
CA SER A 48 -5.19 13.34 -1.17
C SER A 48 -3.76 13.34 -0.62
N LEU A 49 -2.90 14.26 -1.09
CA LEU A 49 -1.54 14.38 -0.60
C LEU A 49 -1.50 14.75 0.89
N GLN A 50 -2.29 15.74 1.33
CA GLN A 50 -2.36 16.15 2.74
C GLN A 50 -2.86 15.04 3.66
N LEU A 51 -3.73 14.16 3.15
CA LEU A 51 -4.23 12.98 3.85
C LEU A 51 -3.36 11.73 3.60
N ARG A 52 -2.15 11.89 3.03
CA ARG A 52 -1.22 10.78 2.72
C ARG A 52 -1.88 9.64 1.96
N HIS A 53 -2.73 9.99 0.98
CA HIS A 53 -3.50 9.06 0.15
C HIS A 53 -4.38 8.08 0.96
N ALA A 54 -4.88 8.48 2.13
CA ALA A 54 -5.74 7.63 2.97
C ALA A 54 -7.20 7.52 2.49
N ILE A 55 -7.58 8.31 1.48
CA ILE A 55 -8.94 8.35 0.93
C ILE A 55 -8.96 7.97 -0.55
N HIS A 56 -10.09 7.46 -1.00
CA HIS A 56 -10.38 7.20 -2.40
C HIS A 56 -11.48 8.14 -2.90
N TRP A 57 -11.24 8.77 -4.05
CA TRP A 57 -12.20 9.61 -4.75
C TRP A 57 -12.82 8.86 -5.92
N GLN A 58 -14.13 8.95 -6.05
CA GLN A 58 -14.86 8.43 -7.20
C GLN A 58 -15.76 9.53 -7.79
N VAL A 59 -15.52 9.90 -9.04
CA VAL A 59 -16.39 10.84 -9.76
C VAL A 59 -17.70 10.14 -10.12
N GLN A 60 -18.82 10.63 -9.58
CA GLN A 60 -20.16 10.11 -9.87
C GLN A 60 -20.80 10.85 -11.06
N GLU A 61 -20.59 12.16 -11.13
CA GLU A 61 -21.14 13.02 -12.17
C GLU A 61 -20.09 14.08 -12.53
N ASN A 62 -19.77 14.17 -13.84
CA ASN A 62 -18.91 15.22 -14.36
C ASN A 62 -19.73 16.52 -14.50
N GLY A 63 -19.12 17.64 -14.14
CA GLY A 63 -19.67 18.97 -14.43
C GLY A 63 -19.17 19.50 -15.79
N PRO A 64 -19.45 20.79 -16.08
CA PRO A 64 -20.34 21.71 -15.37
C PRO A 64 -21.85 21.39 -15.57
N PRO A 65 -22.76 21.94 -14.73
CA PRO A 65 -22.51 22.94 -13.67
C PRO A 65 -22.19 22.35 -12.29
N LEU A 66 -22.27 21.03 -12.14
CA LEU A 66 -22.12 20.36 -10.85
C LEU A 66 -21.26 19.12 -11.01
N TRP A 67 -20.17 19.06 -10.27
CA TRP A 67 -19.39 17.84 -10.08
C TRP A 67 -19.88 17.14 -8.81
N LYS A 68 -20.21 15.86 -8.92
CA LYS A 68 -20.54 15.02 -7.76
C LYS A 68 -19.46 13.97 -7.59
N LEU A 69 -18.81 13.98 -6.45
CA LEU A 69 -17.81 13.02 -6.06
C LEU A 69 -18.33 12.19 -4.90
N ARG A 70 -17.78 10.99 -4.77
CA ARG A 70 -17.90 10.15 -3.59
C ARG A 70 -16.52 9.94 -3.00
N VAL A 71 -16.42 10.04 -1.68
CA VAL A 71 -15.19 9.86 -0.92
C VAL A 71 -15.40 8.78 0.13
N GLN A 72 -14.47 7.84 0.15
CA GLN A 72 -14.40 6.74 1.11
C GLN A 72 -12.97 6.59 1.59
N ARG A 73 -12.71 5.85 2.67
CA ARG A 73 -11.33 5.50 3.01
C ARG A 73 -10.79 4.58 1.92
N ARG A 74 -9.50 4.72 1.63
CA ARG A 74 -8.82 3.89 0.61
C ARG A 74 -8.98 2.41 0.94
N GLU A 75 -8.84 2.03 2.20
CA GLU A 75 -8.98 0.64 2.67
C GLU A 75 -10.40 0.06 2.55
N ASP A 76 -11.44 0.90 2.48
CA ASP A 76 -12.84 0.44 2.39
C ASP A 76 -13.28 0.10 0.96
N VAL A 77 -12.45 0.40 -0.03
CA VAL A 77 -12.73 0.15 -1.45
C VAL A 77 -11.73 -0.83 -2.02
N ALA A 78 -12.13 -1.55 -3.07
CA ALA A 78 -11.19 -2.38 -3.82
C ALA A 78 -10.03 -1.52 -4.39
N PRO A 79 -8.84 -2.11 -4.56
CA PRO A 79 -7.75 -1.45 -5.26
C PRO A 79 -8.16 -1.01 -6.66
N VAL A 80 -7.78 0.21 -7.06
CA VAL A 80 -8.17 0.80 -8.35
C VAL A 80 -7.35 0.24 -9.50
N ASP A 81 -6.10 -0.11 -9.25
CA ASP A 81 -5.17 -0.71 -10.20
C ASP A 81 -4.12 -1.56 -9.47
N LEU A 82 -3.20 -2.15 -10.25
CA LEU A 82 -2.14 -3.01 -9.72
C LEU A 82 -1.18 -2.26 -8.78
N VAL A 83 -0.83 -1.01 -9.10
CA VAL A 83 0.09 -0.22 -8.27
C VAL A 83 -0.57 0.13 -6.93
N ASP A 84 -1.85 0.51 -6.96
CA ASP A 84 -2.64 0.75 -5.77
C ASP A 84 -2.73 -0.51 -4.89
N LEU A 85 -2.88 -1.69 -5.50
CA LEU A 85 -2.87 -2.97 -4.78
C LEU A 85 -1.52 -3.21 -4.07
N LEU A 86 -0.40 -3.07 -4.77
CA LEU A 86 0.94 -3.32 -4.21
C LEU A 86 1.27 -2.36 -3.06
N GLN A 87 1.00 -1.06 -3.23
CA GLN A 87 1.21 -0.06 -2.16
C GLN A 87 0.35 -0.32 -0.91
N ARG A 88 -0.88 -0.81 -1.09
CA ARG A 88 -1.72 -1.22 0.05
C ARG A 88 -1.13 -2.44 0.74
N ASP A 89 -0.49 -3.34 -0.01
CA ASP A 89 0.14 -4.52 0.52
C ASP A 89 1.44 -4.20 1.28
N HIS A 90 2.26 -3.26 0.79
CA HIS A 90 3.38 -2.67 1.55
C HIS A 90 2.89 -2.18 2.91
N LEU A 91 1.91 -1.29 2.92
CA LEU A 91 1.35 -0.73 4.16
C LEU A 91 0.83 -1.81 5.11
N ARG A 92 0.23 -2.88 4.58
CA ARG A 92 -0.24 -4.02 5.39
C ARG A 92 0.93 -4.78 6.02
N ILE A 93 1.95 -5.10 5.23
CA ILE A 93 3.15 -5.84 5.66
C ILE A 93 3.93 -5.02 6.69
N ASP A 94 4.13 -3.72 6.43
CA ASP A 94 4.74 -2.76 7.34
C ASP A 94 4.05 -2.71 8.70
N ARG A 95 2.71 -2.70 8.72
CA ARG A 95 1.95 -2.70 9.98
C ARG A 95 2.18 -3.98 10.78
N LEU A 96 2.25 -5.13 10.13
CA LEU A 96 2.56 -6.40 10.79
C LEU A 96 3.98 -6.38 11.37
N PHE A 97 4.96 -5.93 10.57
CA PHE A 97 6.35 -5.81 11.01
C PHE A 97 6.51 -4.84 12.19
N ALA A 98 5.91 -3.65 12.08
CA ALA A 98 5.95 -2.63 13.12
C ALA A 98 5.26 -3.09 14.41
N SER A 99 4.16 -3.84 14.31
CA SER A 99 3.48 -4.44 15.46
C SER A 99 4.37 -5.46 16.17
N ALA A 100 4.99 -6.37 15.42
CA ALA A 100 5.97 -7.33 15.97
C ALA A 100 7.14 -6.61 16.64
N LEU A 101 7.75 -5.62 15.97
CA LEU A 101 8.85 -4.83 16.51
C LEU A 101 8.45 -4.10 17.81
N HIS A 102 7.25 -3.52 17.86
CA HIS A 102 6.78 -2.84 19.06
C HIS A 102 6.67 -3.80 20.25
N LYS A 103 6.11 -4.99 20.02
CA LYS A 103 5.98 -6.04 21.05
C LYS A 103 7.33 -6.59 21.49
N VAL A 104 8.27 -6.84 20.56
CA VAL A 104 9.66 -7.19 20.90
C VAL A 104 10.31 -6.13 21.78
N ASN A 105 10.19 -4.85 21.43
CA ASN A 105 10.75 -3.75 22.23
C ASN A 105 10.09 -3.64 23.62
N ALA A 106 8.86 -4.12 23.78
CA ALA A 106 8.18 -4.21 25.06
C ALA A 106 8.51 -5.50 25.85
N GLY A 107 9.32 -6.40 25.30
CA GLY A 107 9.64 -7.70 25.88
C GLY A 107 8.55 -8.77 25.67
N ASP A 108 7.51 -8.47 24.90
CA ASP A 108 6.40 -9.38 24.59
C ASP A 108 6.73 -10.24 23.35
N LEU A 109 7.62 -11.22 23.54
CA LEU A 109 8.06 -12.12 22.47
C LEU A 109 6.94 -13.07 22.00
N GLU A 110 6.13 -13.57 22.94
CA GLU A 110 5.00 -14.45 22.64
C GLU A 110 3.94 -13.72 21.80
N GLY A 111 3.61 -12.48 22.15
CA GLY A 111 2.69 -11.65 21.38
C GLY A 111 3.26 -11.17 20.04
N ALA A 112 4.58 -11.03 19.91
CA ALA A 112 5.25 -10.62 18.68
C ALA A 112 5.27 -11.71 17.61
N ALA A 113 5.42 -12.98 18.02
CA ALA A 113 5.54 -14.13 17.12
C ALA A 113 4.42 -14.22 16.05
N PRO A 114 3.12 -14.12 16.36
CA PRO A 114 2.07 -14.22 15.35
C PRO A 114 2.10 -13.07 14.33
N ASP A 115 2.40 -11.84 14.76
CA ASP A 115 2.51 -10.69 13.86
C ASP A 115 3.72 -10.84 12.94
N PHE A 116 4.84 -11.32 13.48
CA PHE A 116 6.04 -11.57 12.71
C PHE A 116 5.83 -12.69 11.69
N GLN A 117 5.20 -13.80 12.08
CA GLN A 117 4.85 -14.87 11.15
C GLN A 117 3.94 -14.36 10.00
N ALA A 118 2.91 -13.59 10.33
CA ALA A 118 2.03 -13.00 9.32
C ALA A 118 2.77 -12.03 8.39
N TYR A 119 3.75 -11.27 8.91
CA TYR A 119 4.66 -10.46 8.11
C TYR A 119 5.48 -11.33 7.15
N VAL A 120 6.13 -12.40 7.63
CA VAL A 120 6.97 -13.28 6.81
C VAL A 120 6.18 -13.89 5.65
N GLU A 121 4.99 -14.42 5.95
CA GLU A 121 4.10 -14.98 4.93
C GLU A 121 3.63 -13.91 3.94
N GLY A 122 3.32 -12.71 4.43
CA GLY A 122 2.94 -11.56 3.62
C GLY A 122 4.04 -11.15 2.64
N LEU A 123 5.25 -10.94 3.17
CA LEU A 123 6.44 -10.55 2.39
C LEU A 123 6.76 -11.58 1.30
N ARG A 124 6.75 -12.88 1.64
CA ARG A 124 7.00 -13.95 0.65
C ARG A 124 5.99 -13.92 -0.50
N ARG A 125 4.71 -13.71 -0.20
CA ARG A 125 3.67 -13.59 -1.24
C ARG A 125 3.85 -12.33 -2.07
N HIS A 126 4.19 -11.20 -1.44
CA HIS A 126 4.46 -9.93 -2.12
C HIS A 126 5.58 -10.07 -3.14
N VAL A 127 6.75 -10.49 -2.66
CA VAL A 127 7.94 -10.70 -3.51
C VAL A 127 7.66 -11.70 -4.61
N HIS A 128 6.91 -12.78 -4.33
CA HIS A 128 6.53 -13.74 -5.37
C HIS A 128 5.67 -13.12 -6.48
N VAL A 129 4.66 -12.31 -6.11
CA VAL A 129 3.83 -11.59 -7.08
C VAL A 129 4.68 -10.68 -7.95
N GLU A 130 5.62 -9.96 -7.39
CA GLU A 130 6.46 -9.05 -8.17
C GLU A 130 7.46 -9.81 -9.05
N ASN A 131 8.22 -10.73 -8.46
CA ASN A 131 9.31 -11.43 -9.14
C ASN A 131 8.84 -12.41 -10.20
N GLU A 132 7.78 -13.17 -9.91
CA GLU A 132 7.37 -14.32 -10.73
C GLU A 132 6.17 -14.02 -11.64
N LEU A 133 5.38 -13.00 -11.31
CA LEU A 133 4.22 -12.61 -12.11
C LEU A 133 4.43 -11.27 -12.83
N ILE A 134 4.78 -10.21 -12.12
CA ILE A 134 4.79 -8.85 -12.70
C ILE A 134 6.04 -8.60 -13.54
N VAL A 135 7.24 -8.78 -12.98
CA VAL A 135 8.51 -8.52 -13.66
C VAL A 135 8.62 -9.28 -14.99
N PRO A 136 8.34 -10.60 -15.08
CA PRO A 136 8.45 -11.34 -16.34
C PRO A 136 7.48 -10.84 -17.41
N THR A 137 6.36 -10.25 -16.99
CA THR A 137 5.30 -9.76 -17.88
C THR A 137 5.59 -8.32 -18.35
N LEU A 138 6.05 -7.47 -17.43
CA LEU A 138 6.19 -6.02 -17.65
C LEU A 138 7.62 -5.57 -18.02
N GLU A 139 8.64 -6.40 -17.85
CA GLU A 139 10.02 -6.04 -18.19
C GLU A 139 10.53 -6.89 -19.37
N VAL A 140 10.17 -6.49 -20.59
CA VAL A 140 10.65 -7.12 -21.82
C VAL A 140 11.91 -6.39 -22.30
N ALA A 141 13.06 -7.08 -22.22
CA ALA A 141 14.40 -6.66 -22.63
C ALA A 141 15.19 -5.82 -21.60
N ARG A 142 16.01 -6.55 -20.82
CA ARG A 142 17.03 -6.03 -19.90
C ARG A 142 17.89 -4.96 -20.60
N GLY A 143 17.79 -3.72 -20.16
CA GLY A 143 18.89 -2.76 -20.32
C GLY A 143 20.11 -3.36 -19.62
N ALA A 144 21.17 -3.64 -20.36
CA ALA A 144 22.35 -4.39 -19.92
C ALA A 144 23.24 -3.60 -18.93
N GLY A 145 22.70 -3.19 -17.78
CA GLY A 145 23.42 -2.48 -16.74
C GLY A 145 22.97 -2.89 -15.34
N SER A 146 23.91 -3.19 -14.46
CA SER A 146 23.71 -3.57 -13.04
C SER A 146 23.12 -2.47 -12.15
N GLN A 147 22.63 -1.37 -12.74
CA GLN A 147 22.11 -0.18 -12.06
C GLN A 147 20.64 0.11 -12.40
N ASP A 148 19.99 -0.79 -13.14
CA ASP A 148 18.56 -0.70 -13.42
C ASP A 148 17.72 -0.87 -12.13
N PRO A 149 16.70 -0.03 -11.86
CA PRO A 149 15.91 -0.10 -10.64
C PRO A 149 15.27 -1.46 -10.36
N VAL A 150 14.79 -2.18 -11.38
CA VAL A 150 14.19 -3.52 -11.20
C VAL A 150 15.27 -4.54 -10.85
N THR A 151 16.43 -4.47 -11.51
CA THR A 151 17.57 -5.35 -11.16
C THR A 151 18.03 -5.13 -9.72
N ILE A 152 18.05 -3.88 -9.24
CA ILE A 152 18.39 -3.58 -7.85
C ILE A 152 17.30 -4.08 -6.89
N MET A 153 16.03 -3.85 -7.22
CA MET A 153 14.87 -4.32 -6.47
C MET A 153 14.91 -5.84 -6.26
N LEU A 154 15.14 -6.63 -7.33
CA LEU A 154 15.24 -8.08 -7.24
C LEU A 154 16.36 -8.56 -6.28
N ARG A 155 17.51 -7.88 -6.28
CA ARG A 155 18.57 -8.20 -5.31
C ARG A 155 18.20 -7.78 -3.88
N GLU A 156 17.55 -6.62 -3.73
CA GLU A 156 17.05 -6.18 -2.42
C GLU A 156 16.01 -7.18 -1.88
N HIS A 157 15.16 -7.78 -2.72
CA HIS A 157 14.27 -8.88 -2.34
C HIS A 157 15.01 -10.08 -1.76
N ASP A 158 16.05 -10.56 -2.46
CA ASP A 158 16.85 -11.70 -1.98
C ASP A 158 17.48 -11.39 -0.61
N GLU A 159 18.07 -10.19 -0.46
CA GLU A 159 18.69 -9.73 0.80
C GLU A 159 17.67 -9.64 1.95
N ILE A 160 16.48 -9.07 1.69
CA ILE A 160 15.41 -8.93 2.69
C ILE A 160 14.85 -10.30 3.09
N LEU A 161 14.64 -11.21 2.13
CA LEU A 161 14.14 -12.55 2.41
C LEU A 161 15.16 -13.37 3.22
N GLU A 162 16.45 -13.26 2.91
CA GLU A 162 17.52 -13.94 3.67
C GLU A 162 17.56 -13.44 5.12
N GLN A 163 17.58 -12.12 5.32
CA GLN A 163 17.57 -11.51 6.67
C GLN A 163 16.31 -11.90 7.45
N THR A 164 15.16 -11.91 6.78
CA THR A 164 13.89 -12.31 7.38
C THR A 164 13.90 -13.80 7.78
N ALA A 165 14.47 -14.68 6.96
CA ALA A 165 14.58 -16.11 7.26
C ALA A 165 15.48 -16.39 8.47
N LEU A 166 16.58 -15.63 8.62
CA LEU A 166 17.43 -15.72 9.82
C LEU A 166 16.63 -15.38 11.09
N LEU A 167 15.88 -14.28 11.05
CA LEU A 167 15.06 -13.88 12.19
C LEU A 167 13.90 -14.84 12.45
N GLU A 168 13.28 -15.40 11.41
CA GLU A 168 12.26 -16.45 11.52
C GLU A 168 12.79 -17.69 12.22
N HIS A 169 14.02 -18.11 11.90
CA HIS A 169 14.67 -19.22 12.59
C HIS A 169 14.83 -18.95 14.09
N GLU A 170 15.24 -17.74 14.50
CA GLU A 170 15.34 -17.38 15.93
C GLU A 170 13.99 -17.48 16.64
N PHE A 171 12.90 -17.06 16.01
CA PHE A 171 11.54 -17.23 16.56
C PHE A 171 11.12 -18.69 16.65
N GLN A 172 11.53 -19.55 15.72
CA GLN A 172 11.21 -20.98 15.72
C GLN A 172 11.97 -21.74 16.80
N GLU A 173 13.24 -21.40 17.05
CA GLU A 173 14.05 -22.01 18.11
C GLU A 173 13.66 -21.51 19.51
N GLY A 174 12.93 -20.39 19.59
CA GLY A 174 12.47 -19.79 20.83
C GLY A 174 13.43 -18.72 21.31
N VAL A 175 13.06 -17.46 21.07
CA VAL A 175 13.81 -16.31 21.57
C VAL A 175 13.63 -16.20 23.08
N GLU A 176 14.72 -16.28 23.83
CA GLU A 176 14.69 -16.11 25.29
C GLU A 176 14.55 -14.63 25.70
N GLU A 177 15.26 -13.75 24.99
CA GLU A 177 15.44 -12.36 25.37
C GLU A 177 15.33 -11.42 24.16
N ALA A 178 14.54 -10.35 24.30
CA ALA A 178 14.23 -9.43 23.20
C ALA A 178 15.45 -8.73 22.59
N TRP A 179 16.49 -8.47 23.39
CA TRP A 179 17.71 -7.82 22.90
C TRP A 179 18.48 -8.67 21.88
N MET A 180 18.24 -9.99 21.82
CA MET A 180 18.86 -10.88 20.84
C MET A 180 18.31 -10.63 19.43
N VAL A 181 17.04 -10.24 19.33
CA VAL A 181 16.34 -10.07 18.06
C VAL A 181 16.10 -8.62 17.66
N ALA A 182 16.07 -7.69 18.62
CA ALA A 182 15.80 -6.27 18.36
C ALA A 182 16.74 -5.61 17.32
N PRO A 183 18.06 -5.90 17.27
CA PRO A 183 18.94 -5.37 16.23
C PRO A 183 18.57 -5.83 14.82
N PHE A 184 18.11 -7.08 14.66
CA PHE A 184 17.69 -7.60 13.35
C PHE A 184 16.42 -6.90 12.86
N PHE A 185 15.46 -6.65 13.75
CA PHE A 185 14.28 -5.86 13.39
C PHE A 185 14.64 -4.45 12.91
N ALA A 186 15.57 -3.78 13.60
CA ALA A 186 16.01 -2.44 13.19
C ALA A 186 16.69 -2.45 11.81
N LEU A 187 17.50 -3.47 11.53
CA LEU A 187 18.19 -3.64 10.25
C LEU A 187 17.20 -3.90 9.10
N ILE A 188 16.27 -4.84 9.30
CA ILE A 188 15.24 -5.16 8.31
C ILE A 188 14.31 -3.95 8.08
N SER A 189 13.93 -3.23 9.14
CA SER A 189 13.11 -2.01 9.01
C SER A 189 13.76 -0.97 8.08
N GLY A 190 15.08 -0.75 8.22
CA GLY A 190 15.81 0.15 7.34
C GLY A 190 15.91 -0.35 5.90
N ALA A 191 16.04 -1.67 5.72
CA ALA A 191 16.07 -2.30 4.40
C ALA A 191 14.72 -2.16 3.67
N LEU A 192 13.61 -2.48 4.35
CA LEU A 192 12.24 -2.34 3.83
C LEU A 192 11.96 -0.90 3.40
N ALA A 193 12.18 0.08 4.27
CA ALA A 193 11.89 1.49 3.97
C ALA A 193 12.66 2.00 2.73
N LYS A 194 13.92 1.56 2.57
CA LYS A 194 14.73 1.92 1.40
C LYS A 194 14.22 1.23 0.13
N HIS A 195 13.85 -0.04 0.25
CA HIS A 195 13.37 -0.87 -0.85
C HIS A 195 12.01 -0.38 -1.38
N GLU A 196 11.03 -0.17 -0.50
CA GLU A 196 9.71 0.36 -0.88
C GLU A 196 9.82 1.75 -1.52
N SER A 197 10.68 2.61 -0.97
CA SER A 197 10.95 3.92 -1.56
C SER A 197 11.51 3.80 -2.99
N ARG A 198 12.28 2.75 -3.29
CA ARG A 198 12.80 2.54 -4.64
C ARG A 198 11.68 2.14 -5.58
N GLU A 199 10.83 1.22 -5.15
CA GLU A 199 9.73 0.70 -5.95
C GLU A 199 8.71 1.79 -6.26
N GLU A 200 8.21 2.46 -5.23
CA GLU A 200 7.15 3.45 -5.37
C GLU A 200 7.59 4.68 -6.17
N GLN A 201 8.87 5.05 -6.12
CA GLN A 201 9.39 6.22 -6.83
C GLN A 201 9.96 5.92 -8.21
N ASN A 202 10.46 4.69 -8.44
CA ASN A 202 11.21 4.37 -9.67
C ASN A 202 10.63 3.20 -10.45
N VAL A 203 10.05 2.18 -9.80
CA VAL A 203 9.55 0.97 -10.48
C VAL A 203 8.07 1.12 -10.82
N PHE A 204 7.22 1.31 -9.81
CA PHE A 204 5.77 1.39 -9.97
C PHE A 204 5.30 2.48 -10.93
N PRO A 205 5.92 3.68 -11.00
CA PRO A 205 5.52 4.68 -12.00
C PRO A 205 5.71 4.21 -13.44
N ASN A 206 6.72 3.37 -13.70
CA ASN A 206 6.97 2.80 -15.03
C ASN A 206 5.98 1.69 -15.35
N TRP A 207 5.73 0.77 -14.41
CA TRP A 207 4.69 -0.25 -14.55
C TRP A 207 3.31 0.37 -14.77
N GLY A 208 2.93 1.34 -13.93
CA GLY A 208 1.67 2.05 -14.06
C GLY A 208 1.53 2.78 -15.41
N ARG A 209 2.61 3.37 -15.93
CA ARG A 209 2.61 3.97 -17.27
C ARG A 209 2.35 2.94 -18.36
N ARG A 210 3.04 1.81 -18.32
CA ARG A 210 2.86 0.73 -19.30
C ARG A 210 1.44 0.18 -19.26
N LEU A 211 0.95 -0.15 -18.07
CA LEU A 211 -0.39 -0.73 -17.86
C LEU A 211 -1.52 0.19 -18.31
N ARG A 212 -1.36 1.53 -18.21
CA ARG A 212 -2.34 2.48 -18.79
C ARG A 212 -2.51 2.34 -20.30
N HIS A 213 -1.50 1.84 -21.01
CA HIS A 213 -1.56 1.59 -22.45
C HIS A 213 -1.99 0.16 -22.81
N GLU A 214 -2.06 -0.74 -21.83
CA GLU A 214 -2.40 -2.17 -22.00
C GLU A 214 -3.50 -2.58 -21.00
N PRO A 215 -4.75 -2.08 -21.15
CA PRO A 215 -5.80 -2.23 -20.13
C PRO A 215 -6.23 -3.68 -19.87
N ASP A 216 -6.24 -4.54 -20.90
CA ASP A 216 -6.57 -5.96 -20.73
C ASP A 216 -5.51 -6.67 -19.88
N LEU A 217 -4.23 -6.37 -20.13
CA LEU A 217 -3.11 -6.89 -19.34
C LEU A 217 -3.16 -6.36 -17.90
N ALA A 218 -3.51 -5.09 -17.72
CA ALA A 218 -3.66 -4.47 -16.41
C ALA A 218 -4.74 -5.17 -15.59
N ALA A 219 -5.90 -5.45 -16.18
CA ALA A 219 -6.98 -6.17 -15.53
C ALA A 219 -6.58 -7.62 -15.17
N GLU A 220 -5.89 -8.31 -16.08
CA GLU A 220 -5.40 -9.67 -15.85
C GLU A 220 -4.40 -9.74 -14.70
N LEU A 221 -3.39 -8.87 -14.69
CA LEU A 221 -2.36 -8.83 -13.64
C LEU A 221 -2.94 -8.42 -12.30
N LEU A 222 -3.83 -7.43 -12.26
CA LEU A 222 -4.52 -7.03 -11.03
C LEU A 222 -5.30 -8.20 -10.42
N GLU A 223 -6.05 -8.95 -11.24
CA GLU A 223 -6.82 -10.08 -10.74
C GLU A 223 -5.92 -11.19 -10.19
N LYS A 224 -4.87 -11.56 -10.92
CA LYS A 224 -3.90 -12.58 -10.48
C LYS A 224 -3.19 -12.17 -9.20
N ALA A 225 -2.70 -10.93 -9.12
CA ALA A 225 -2.05 -10.39 -7.93
C ALA A 225 -3.02 -10.38 -6.74
N ARG A 226 -4.26 -9.94 -6.93
CA ARG A 226 -5.29 -9.94 -5.87
C ARG A 226 -5.56 -11.33 -5.31
N GLN A 227 -5.63 -12.34 -6.18
CA GLN A 227 -5.82 -13.73 -5.75
C GLN A 227 -4.65 -14.24 -4.90
N GLN A 228 -3.42 -13.94 -5.31
CA GLN A 228 -2.23 -14.38 -4.57
C GLN A 228 -2.04 -13.64 -3.25
N LEU A 229 -2.21 -12.31 -3.22
CA LEU A 229 -2.07 -11.51 -2.00
C LEU A 229 -3.23 -11.74 -1.02
N GLY A 230 -4.45 -11.98 -1.54
CA GLY A 230 -5.65 -12.22 -0.76
C GLY A 230 -5.80 -13.63 -0.17
N ALA A 231 -5.08 -14.63 -0.69
CA ALA A 231 -5.19 -16.03 -0.24
C ALA A 231 -4.80 -16.28 1.23
N GLY A 232 -4.20 -15.30 1.91
CA GLY A 232 -3.84 -15.36 3.34
C GLY A 232 -4.74 -14.56 4.27
N ALA A 233 -5.74 -13.81 3.77
CA ALA A 233 -6.67 -13.04 4.60
C ALA A 233 -7.74 -13.96 5.21
N THR A 234 -7.34 -14.85 6.10
CA THR A 234 -8.29 -15.48 7.01
C THR A 234 -8.80 -14.40 7.96
N THR A 235 -10.10 -14.14 7.88
CA THR A 235 -10.82 -13.23 8.76
C THR A 235 -10.59 -13.65 10.22
N PRO A 236 -10.06 -12.79 11.11
CA PRO A 236 -10.11 -13.06 12.53
C PRO A 236 -11.56 -12.89 12.99
N GLY A 237 -12.17 -13.98 13.44
CA GLY A 237 -13.32 -13.99 14.37
C GLY A 237 -14.65 -13.41 13.84
N GLN A 238 -15.58 -14.31 13.52
CA GLN A 238 -16.98 -14.09 13.94
C GLN A 238 -17.12 -14.47 15.40
#